data_AF-A0A0D5YPH6-F1
#
_entry.id   AF-A0A0D5YPH6-F1
#
_cell.length_a   1.000
_cell.length_b   1.000
_cell.length_c   1.000
_cell.angle_alpha   90.00
_cell.angle_beta   90.00
_cell.angle_gamma   90.00
#
_symmetry.space_group_name_H-M   'P 1'
#
loop_
_entity.id
_entity.type
_entity.pdbx_description
1 polymer ?
#
loop_
_entity_poly.entity_id
_entity_poly.type
_entity_poly.pdbx_seq_one_letter_code
_entity_poly.pdbx_strand_id
1 'polypeptide(L)'
;MDTKEFDRLQYDSFIERAIKKSVLDIISNRYGFVRNIPKELADDLYAIKSGNLPKKPTKETVNRIKYICELSLSKMSDRRKNMESDPNTFKMDEFSWYQDALKWTESHQKGS
;
A
#
# COMPACT_ATOMS: atom_id res chain seq x y z
N MET A 1 -20.99 -5.24 17.36
CA MET A 1 -19.97 -5.02 16.32
C MET A 1 -20.66 -5.27 15.00
N ASP A 2 -20.75 -4.25 14.15
CA ASP A 2 -21.38 -4.39 12.82
C ASP A 2 -20.48 -5.26 11.93
N THR A 3 -21.08 -6.14 11.12
CA THR A 3 -20.40 -6.94 10.09
C THR A 3 -19.45 -6.11 9.23
N LYS A 4 -19.84 -4.90 8.84
CA LYS A 4 -19.01 -3.99 8.02
C LYS A 4 -17.77 -3.48 8.77
N GLU A 5 -17.89 -3.26 10.06
CA GLU A 5 -16.79 -2.83 10.91
C GLU A 5 -15.77 -3.95 11.08
N PHE A 6 -16.26 -5.18 11.24
CA PHE A 6 -15.42 -6.37 11.30
C PHE A 6 -14.65 -6.59 9.99
N ASP A 7 -15.32 -6.51 8.84
CA ASP A 7 -14.69 -6.69 7.53
C ASP A 7 -13.59 -5.66 7.28
N ARG A 8 -13.83 -4.40 7.69
CA ARG A 8 -12.83 -3.32 7.61
C ARG A 8 -11.61 -3.63 8.48
N LEU A 9 -11.82 -4.00 9.74
CA LEU A 9 -10.71 -4.32 10.65
C LEU A 9 -9.90 -5.52 10.16
N GLN A 10 -10.57 -6.51 9.57
CA GLN A 10 -9.92 -7.65 8.95
C GLN A 10 -9.07 -7.20 7.75
N TYR A 11 -9.60 -6.31 6.91
CA TYR A 11 -8.89 -5.72 5.76
C TYR A 11 -7.65 -4.92 6.21
N ASP A 12 -7.80 -4.06 7.21
CA ASP A 12 -6.71 -3.27 7.79
C ASP A 12 -5.62 -4.18 8.37
N SER A 13 -6.00 -5.26 9.06
CA SER A 13 -5.07 -6.26 9.57
C SER A 13 -4.28 -6.97 8.46
N PHE A 14 -4.88 -7.22 7.29
CA PHE A 14 -4.13 -7.76 6.15
C PHE A 14 -3.09 -6.76 5.64
N ILE A 15 -3.44 -5.48 5.53
CA ILE A 15 -2.53 -4.42 5.12
C ILE A 15 -1.35 -4.32 6.09
N GLU A 16 -1.62 -4.23 7.40
CA GLU A 16 -0.58 -4.10 8.42
C GLU A 16 0.43 -5.26 8.38
N ARG A 17 -0.05 -6.49 8.19
CA ARG A 17 0.81 -7.67 8.04
C ARG A 17 1.62 -7.65 6.74
N ALA A 18 1.13 -6.99 5.70
CA ALA A 18 1.79 -6.86 4.42
C ALA A 18 2.86 -5.76 4.38
N ILE A 19 2.80 -4.74 5.25
CA ILE A 19 3.77 -3.61 5.25
C ILE A 19 5.21 -4.13 5.31
N LYS A 20 5.50 -5.04 6.24
CA LYS A 20 6.84 -5.61 6.49
C LYS A 20 7.31 -6.65 5.48
N LYS A 21 6.49 -6.96 4.46
CA LYS A 21 6.82 -7.98 3.46
C LYS A 21 7.61 -7.36 2.32
N SER A 22 8.73 -7.95 1.97
CA SER A 22 9.52 -7.51 0.82
C SER A 22 8.77 -7.75 -0.49
N VAL A 23 9.21 -7.08 -1.56
CA VAL A 23 8.72 -7.39 -2.92
C VAL A 23 8.94 -8.86 -3.27
N LEU A 24 10.07 -9.45 -2.80
CA LEU A 24 10.40 -10.86 -3.02
C LEU A 24 9.42 -11.81 -2.32
N ASP A 25 8.94 -11.46 -1.12
CA ASP A 25 7.91 -12.23 -0.41
C ASP A 25 6.60 -12.27 -1.22
N ILE A 26 6.24 -11.13 -1.82
CA ILE A 26 5.04 -11.03 -2.65
C ILE A 26 5.23 -11.78 -3.97
N ILE A 27 6.39 -11.68 -4.63
CA ILE A 27 6.63 -12.40 -5.90
C ILE A 27 6.64 -13.91 -5.68
N SER A 28 7.34 -14.39 -4.65
CA SER A 28 7.49 -15.82 -4.37
C SER A 28 6.20 -16.49 -3.94
N ASN A 29 5.27 -15.75 -3.31
CA ASN A 29 3.98 -16.28 -2.89
C ASN A 29 2.87 -15.23 -2.96
N ARG A 30 2.50 -14.84 -4.18
CA ARG A 30 1.59 -13.71 -4.47
C ARG A 30 0.27 -13.74 -3.72
N TYR A 31 -0.30 -14.90 -3.43
CA TYR A 31 -1.59 -15.02 -2.74
C TYR A 31 -1.49 -15.68 -1.35
N GLY A 32 -0.27 -15.92 -0.86
CA GLY A 32 -0.03 -16.57 0.43
C GLY A 32 1.03 -15.90 1.30
N PHE A 33 1.62 -14.78 0.85
CA PHE A 33 2.57 -13.98 1.65
C PHE A 33 1.95 -13.43 2.95
N VAL A 34 0.60 -13.31 2.95
CA VAL A 34 -0.23 -13.20 4.14
C VAL A 34 -1.35 -14.24 4.02
N ARG A 35 -1.52 -15.09 5.04
CA ARG A 35 -2.52 -16.17 5.05
C ARG A 35 -3.93 -15.58 4.88
N ASN A 36 -4.70 -16.14 3.94
CA ASN A 36 -6.08 -15.76 3.61
C ASN A 36 -6.23 -14.32 3.08
N ILE A 37 -5.17 -13.72 2.55
CA ILE A 37 -5.27 -12.40 1.95
C ILE A 37 -6.25 -12.41 0.77
N PRO A 38 -7.18 -11.44 0.68
CA PRO A 38 -8.03 -11.30 -0.49
C PRO A 38 -7.18 -11.11 -1.75
N LYS A 39 -7.58 -11.79 -2.84
CA LYS A 39 -6.86 -11.74 -4.12
C LYS A 39 -6.65 -10.32 -4.62
N GLU A 40 -7.69 -9.50 -4.51
CA GLU A 40 -7.69 -8.10 -4.92
C GLU A 40 -6.64 -7.27 -4.16
N LEU A 41 -6.64 -7.37 -2.83
CA LEU A 41 -5.64 -6.69 -1.98
C LEU A 41 -4.21 -7.18 -2.30
N ALA A 42 -4.04 -8.48 -2.53
CA ALA A 42 -2.74 -9.03 -2.92
C ALA A 42 -2.25 -8.48 -4.27
N ASP A 43 -3.16 -8.34 -5.24
CA ASP A 43 -2.84 -7.78 -6.56
C ASP A 43 -2.49 -6.29 -6.48
N ASP A 44 -3.21 -5.49 -5.67
CA ASP A 44 -2.88 -4.09 -5.46
C ASP A 44 -1.54 -3.91 -4.74
N LEU A 45 -1.29 -4.70 -3.68
CA LEU A 45 -0.02 -4.66 -2.94
C LEU A 45 1.15 -5.05 -3.84
N TYR A 46 0.97 -6.03 -4.73
CA TYR A 46 1.95 -6.34 -5.76
C TYR A 46 2.20 -5.14 -6.68
N ALA A 47 1.14 -4.53 -7.22
CA ALA A 47 1.26 -3.37 -8.12
C ALA A 47 1.98 -2.19 -7.45
N ILE A 48 1.67 -1.91 -6.18
CA ILE A 48 2.33 -0.87 -5.38
C ILE A 48 3.81 -1.21 -5.19
N LYS A 49 4.12 -2.39 -4.64
CA LYS A 49 5.49 -2.75 -4.26
C LYS A 49 6.41 -3.06 -5.43
N SER A 50 5.86 -3.45 -6.58
CA SER A 50 6.64 -3.62 -7.81
C SER A 50 6.72 -2.35 -8.66
N GLY A 51 6.07 -1.26 -8.25
CA GLY A 51 5.95 -0.03 -9.05
C GLY A 51 5.14 -0.19 -10.35
N ASN A 52 4.42 -1.30 -10.54
CA ASN A 52 3.67 -1.60 -11.76
C ASN A 52 2.19 -1.23 -11.60
N LEU A 53 1.94 0.04 -11.30
CA LEU A 53 0.58 0.56 -11.15
C LEU A 53 -0.18 0.55 -12.49
N PRO A 54 -1.50 0.32 -12.50
CA PRO A 54 -2.28 0.27 -13.73
C PRO A 54 -2.21 1.58 -14.52
N LYS A 55 -2.04 1.52 -15.85
CA LYS A 55 -2.02 2.74 -16.68
C LYS A 55 -3.38 3.40 -16.87
N LYS A 56 -4.46 2.62 -16.74
CA LYS A 56 -5.86 3.06 -16.90
C LYS A 56 -6.70 2.46 -15.76
N PRO A 57 -6.51 2.91 -14.52
CA PRO A 57 -7.20 2.35 -13.37
C PRO A 57 -8.68 2.74 -13.36
N THR A 58 -9.52 1.93 -12.72
CA THR A 58 -10.88 2.35 -12.37
C THR A 58 -10.85 3.26 -11.14
N LYS A 59 -11.90 4.07 -10.94
CA LYS A 59 -12.03 4.91 -9.73
C LYS A 59 -11.95 4.10 -8.44
N GLU A 60 -12.54 2.90 -8.45
CA GLU A 60 -12.48 1.96 -7.34
C GLU A 60 -11.04 1.51 -7.04
N THR A 61 -10.29 1.14 -8.08
CA THR A 61 -8.86 0.76 -7.95
C THR A 61 -8.04 1.91 -7.37
N VAL A 62 -8.23 3.14 -7.87
CA VAL A 62 -7.53 4.33 -7.36
C VAL A 62 -7.84 4.54 -5.87
N ASN A 63 -9.11 4.46 -5.48
CA ASN A 63 -9.52 4.66 -4.09
C ASN A 63 -8.97 3.57 -3.15
N ARG A 64 -8.94 2.31 -3.62
CA ARG A 64 -8.43 1.19 -2.83
C ARG A 64 -6.91 1.28 -2.65
N ILE A 65 -6.16 1.59 -3.70
CA ILE A 65 -4.72 1.85 -3.62
C ILE A 65 -4.44 3.03 -2.70
N LYS A 66 -5.22 4.12 -2.81
CA LYS A 66 -5.09 5.28 -1.93
C LYS A 66 -5.25 4.88 -0.47
N TYR A 67 -6.30 4.13 -0.15
CA TYR A 67 -6.57 3.65 1.21
C TYR A 67 -5.41 2.79 1.75
N ILE A 68 -4.91 1.84 0.95
CA ILE A 68 -3.77 0.99 1.32
C ILE A 68 -2.54 1.83 1.62
N CYS A 69 -2.24 2.83 0.78
CA CYS A 69 -1.10 3.72 0.95
C CYS A 69 -1.24 4.61 2.19
N GLU A 70 -2.38 5.27 2.38
CA GLU A 70 -2.65 6.12 3.55
C GLU A 70 -2.52 5.33 4.85
N LEU A 71 -3.14 4.14 4.92
CA LEU A 71 -3.02 3.28 6.09
C LEU A 71 -1.57 2.84 6.32
N SER A 72 -0.87 2.39 5.27
CA SER A 72 0.52 1.93 5.39
C SER A 72 1.44 3.05 5.87
N LEU A 73 1.34 4.25 5.28
CA LEU A 73 2.14 5.41 5.65
C LEU A 73 1.82 5.92 7.06
N SER A 74 0.58 5.76 7.54
CA SER A 74 0.24 6.09 8.93
C SER A 74 1.01 5.26 9.96
N LYS A 75 1.46 4.06 9.59
CA LYS A 75 2.24 3.15 10.45
C LYS A 75 3.75 3.40 10.39
N MET A 76 4.19 4.39 9.61
CA MET A 76 5.59 4.78 9.52
C MET A 76 6.08 5.32 10.89
N SER A 77 7.24 4.84 11.34
CA SER A 77 7.86 5.33 12.58
C SER A 77 8.20 6.83 12.50
N ASP A 78 8.09 7.55 13.61
CA ASP A 78 8.43 8.98 13.67
C ASP A 78 9.90 9.24 13.32
N ARG A 79 10.79 8.31 13.65
CA ARG A 79 12.20 8.35 13.22
C ARG A 79 12.31 8.46 11.70
N ARG A 80 11.52 7.70 10.96
CA ARG A 80 11.53 7.73 9.49
C ARG A 80 10.94 9.03 8.96
N LYS A 81 9.84 9.52 9.52
CA LYS A 81 9.23 10.81 9.17
C LYS A 81 10.24 11.96 9.33
N ASN A 82 11.00 11.97 10.43
CA ASN A 82 12.01 13.00 10.69
C ASN A 82 13.21 12.94 9.73
N MET A 83 13.58 11.77 9.23
CA MET A 83 14.59 11.67 8.16
C MET A 83 14.06 12.20 6.81
N GLU A 84 12.73 12.41 6.66
CA GLU A 84 12.09 12.84 5.41
C GLU A 84 12.10 14.35 5.24
N SER A 85 12.16 15.06 6.37
CA SER A 85 12.47 16.50 6.40
C SER A 85 13.92 16.83 6.03
N ASP A 86 14.80 15.83 5.87
CA ASP A 86 16.19 16.04 5.45
C ASP A 86 16.38 15.74 3.93
N PRO A 87 16.60 16.78 3.10
CA PRO A 87 16.74 16.61 1.65
C PRO A 87 18.00 15.86 1.21
N ASN A 88 18.97 15.61 2.10
CA ASN A 88 20.23 14.93 1.75
C ASN A 88 20.21 13.41 1.98
N THR A 89 19.12 12.86 2.49
CA THR A 89 19.03 11.41 2.76
C THR A 89 18.38 10.68 1.59
N PHE A 90 19.15 9.83 0.87
CA PHE A 90 18.57 8.88 -0.07
C PHE A 90 17.81 7.78 0.67
N LYS A 91 16.57 7.55 0.24
CA LYS A 91 15.58 6.82 1.03
C LYS A 91 14.81 5.83 0.15
N MET A 92 15.39 4.66 -0.07
CA MET A 92 14.64 3.49 -0.54
C MET A 92 14.42 2.52 0.62
N ASP A 93 13.22 2.54 1.19
CA ASP A 93 12.76 1.52 2.13
C ASP A 93 11.36 1.02 1.73
N GLU A 94 10.78 0.12 2.54
CA GLU A 94 9.47 -0.47 2.27
C GLU A 94 8.34 0.57 2.14
N PHE A 95 8.52 1.80 2.66
CA PHE A 95 7.53 2.87 2.59
C PHE A 95 7.60 3.71 1.33
N SER A 96 8.77 3.79 0.67
CA SER A 96 8.95 4.59 -0.55
C SER A 96 7.96 4.19 -1.65
N TRP A 97 7.69 2.89 -1.80
CA TRP A 97 6.71 2.36 -2.76
C TRP A 97 5.29 2.89 -2.52
N TYR A 98 4.88 2.99 -1.25
CA TYR A 98 3.56 3.52 -0.89
C TYR A 98 3.46 5.03 -1.12
N GLN A 99 4.56 5.77 -0.96
CA GLN A 99 4.58 7.21 -1.27
C GLN A 99 4.44 7.49 -2.76
N ASP A 100 5.17 6.74 -3.59
CA ASP A 100 5.09 6.88 -5.04
C ASP A 100 3.71 6.47 -5.56
N ALA A 101 3.15 5.38 -5.02
CA ALA A 101 1.79 4.98 -5.33
C ALA A 101 0.75 6.00 -4.85
N LEU A 102 0.93 6.64 -3.69
CA LEU A 102 0.03 7.69 -3.22
C LEU A 102 0.04 8.89 -4.19
N LYS A 103 1.22 9.37 -4.60
CA LYS A 103 1.33 10.43 -5.61
C LYS A 103 0.66 10.05 -6.94
N TRP A 104 0.80 8.79 -7.35
CA TRP A 104 0.09 8.25 -8.51
C TRP A 104 -1.43 8.30 -8.33
N THR A 105 -1.97 7.99 -7.14
CA THR A 105 -3.42 8.11 -6.90
C THR A 105 -3.90 9.55 -6.99
N GLU A 106 -3.14 10.51 -6.46
CA GLU A 106 -3.48 11.93 -6.47
C GLU A 106 -3.53 12.49 -7.90
N SER A 107 -2.60 12.08 -8.77
CA SER A 107 -2.59 12.52 -10.18
C SER A 107 -3.81 11.99 -10.97
N HIS A 108 -4.33 10.82 -10.60
CA HIS A 108 -5.54 10.24 -11.22
C HIS A 108 -6.84 10.74 -10.60
N GLN A 109 -6.80 11.33 -9.40
CA GLN A 109 -7.96 11.99 -8.78
C GLN A 109 -8.12 13.44 -9.25
N LYS A 110 -7.04 14.15 -9.57
CA LYS A 110 -7.07 15.54 -10.07
C LYS A 110 -7.57 15.69 -11.52
N GLY A 111 -7.82 14.58 -12.23
CA GLY A 111 -8.27 14.56 -13.62
C GLY A 111 -9.71 14.06 -13.83
N SER A 112 -10.52 13.97 -12.77
CA SER A 112 -11.96 13.60 -12.83
C SER A 112 -12.87 14.77 -12.49
#